data_AF-A0A3N0V7A9-F1
#
_entry.id   AF-A0A3N0V7A9-F1
#
_cell.length_a   1.000
_cell.length_b   1.000
_cell.length_c   1.000
_cell.angle_alpha   90.00
_cell.angle_beta   90.00
_cell.angle_gamma   90.00
#
_symmetry.space_group_name_H-M   'P 1'
#
loop_
_entity.id
_entity.type
_entity.pdbx_description
1 polymer ?
#
loop_
_entity_poly.entity_id
_entity_poly.type
_entity_poly.pdbx_seq_one_letter_code
_entity_poly.pdbx_strand_id
1 'polypeptide(L)'
;MTDLALQIIDGHQVSPVLWRGDLIADDSLRGAVLVSLFTDAEASAEQLQEAGLDASPAERRGWWGDVAASASGDRIGSRLWLLARRKRLASVLPEAKRHAEDALAWLVSDGLAQTVTVTPSLGDADELLLDVEIARPAGALRYRVSTVWAANFAASPIAAAEDEAAAVAAAAAVIEHVWFVEIPEITE
;
A
#
# COMPACT_ATOMS: atom_id res chain seq x y z
N MET A 1 -15.53 -5.76 -6.25
CA MET A 1 -14.88 -6.93 -5.65
C MET A 1 -15.07 -6.74 -4.16
N THR A 2 -15.84 -7.60 -3.51
CA THR A 2 -16.15 -7.42 -2.09
C THR A 2 -14.96 -7.86 -1.25
N ASP A 3 -14.29 -6.90 -0.63
CA ASP A 3 -13.18 -7.08 0.29
C ASP A 3 -13.67 -6.95 1.74
N LEU A 4 -12.78 -7.12 2.71
CA LEU A 4 -13.06 -6.84 4.11
C LEU A 4 -12.84 -5.36 4.42
N ALA A 5 -13.74 -4.78 5.19
CA ALA A 5 -13.55 -3.45 5.74
C ALA A 5 -12.33 -3.46 6.67
N LEU A 6 -11.43 -2.50 6.47
CA LEU A 6 -10.21 -2.34 7.26
C LEU A 6 -10.30 -1.05 8.08
N GLN A 7 -9.85 -1.09 9.33
CA GLN A 7 -9.69 0.09 10.18
C GLN A 7 -8.22 0.34 10.50
N ILE A 8 -7.88 1.61 10.73
CA ILE A 8 -6.56 2.00 11.23
C ILE A 8 -6.68 2.28 12.73
N ILE A 9 -5.81 1.64 13.50
CA ILE A 9 -5.70 1.76 14.95
C ILE A 9 -4.33 2.40 15.23
N ASP A 10 -4.29 3.46 16.05
CA ASP A 10 -3.08 4.24 16.38
C ASP A 10 -2.22 4.69 15.19
N GLY A 11 -2.84 4.73 14.02
CA GLY A 11 -2.18 5.12 12.80
C GLY A 11 -1.28 4.11 12.12
N HIS A 12 -0.92 3.04 12.82
CA HIS A 12 0.09 2.10 12.34
C HIS A 12 -0.37 0.66 12.39
N GLN A 13 -1.58 0.40 12.85
CA GLN A 13 -2.15 -0.93 12.82
C GLN A 13 -3.35 -0.96 11.89
N VAL A 14 -3.34 -1.92 10.96
CA VAL A 14 -4.48 -2.22 10.12
C VAL A 14 -5.13 -3.49 10.64
N SER A 15 -6.41 -3.42 10.98
CA SER A 15 -7.19 -4.55 11.49
C SER A 15 -8.48 -4.69 10.70
N PRO A 16 -8.97 -5.92 10.44
CA PRO A 16 -10.30 -6.09 9.91
C PRO A 16 -11.34 -5.52 10.87
N VAL A 17 -12.40 -4.95 10.29
CA VAL A 17 -13.53 -4.41 11.03
C VAL A 17 -14.41 -5.58 11.49
N LEU A 18 -14.47 -5.74 12.81
CA LEU A 18 -15.39 -6.66 13.47
C LEU A 18 -16.55 -5.86 14.07
N TRP A 19 -17.78 -6.15 13.68
CA TRP A 19 -18.97 -5.54 14.25
C TRP A 19 -19.98 -6.62 14.63
N ARG A 20 -20.40 -6.60 15.90
CA ARG A 20 -21.32 -7.60 16.49
C ARG A 20 -20.93 -9.07 16.26
N GLY A 21 -19.63 -9.34 16.12
CA GLY A 21 -19.10 -10.70 15.92
C GLY A 21 -18.93 -11.11 14.46
N ASP A 22 -19.33 -10.26 13.51
CA ASP A 22 -19.18 -10.50 12.06
C ASP A 22 -18.11 -9.58 11.45
N LEU A 23 -17.48 -10.09 10.39
CA LEU A 23 -16.58 -9.31 9.53
C LEU A 23 -17.42 -8.50 8.54
N ILE A 24 -17.17 -7.20 8.46
CA ILE A 24 -17.91 -6.33 7.53
C ILE A 24 -17.22 -6.30 6.17
N ALA A 25 -18.03 -6.29 5.12
CA ALA A 25 -17.61 -6.14 3.74
C ALA A 25 -17.36 -4.67 3.35
N ASP A 26 -16.41 -4.45 2.45
CA ASP A 26 -16.09 -3.16 1.85
C ASP A 26 -15.83 -3.32 0.35
N ASP A 27 -16.15 -2.30 -0.43
CA ASP A 27 -15.89 -2.26 -1.89
C ASP A 27 -14.89 -1.15 -2.24
N SER A 28 -14.08 -0.69 -1.27
CA SER A 28 -13.09 0.35 -1.47
C SER A 28 -11.82 -0.11 -2.21
N LEU A 29 -11.61 -1.41 -2.49
CA LEU A 29 -10.33 -1.94 -3.03
C LEU A 29 -9.12 -1.69 -2.12
N ARG A 30 -9.35 -1.25 -0.88
CA ARG A 30 -8.27 -0.82 0.00
C ARG A 30 -7.31 -1.94 0.37
N GLY A 31 -7.80 -3.13 0.69
CA GLY A 31 -6.95 -4.28 0.97
C GLY A 31 -6.07 -4.61 -0.23
N ALA A 32 -6.65 -4.60 -1.43
CA ALA A 32 -5.91 -4.79 -2.67
C ALA A 32 -4.77 -3.76 -2.87
N VAL A 33 -5.03 -2.47 -2.61
CA VAL A 33 -3.99 -1.42 -2.67
C VAL A 33 -2.89 -1.66 -1.64
N LEU A 34 -3.26 -1.96 -0.39
CA LEU A 34 -2.29 -2.18 0.70
C LEU A 34 -1.41 -3.39 0.43
N VAL A 35 -2.01 -4.52 0.03
CA VAL A 35 -1.26 -5.74 -0.30
C VAL A 35 -0.34 -5.46 -1.49
N SER A 36 -0.80 -4.76 -2.52
CA SER A 36 0.02 -4.44 -3.69
C SER A 36 1.22 -3.54 -3.35
N LEU A 37 1.06 -2.56 -2.47
CA LEU A 37 2.15 -1.63 -2.13
C LEU A 37 3.11 -2.17 -1.07
N PHE A 38 2.62 -2.95 -0.10
CA PHE A 38 3.39 -3.40 1.07
C PHE A 38 3.79 -4.87 1.08
N THR A 39 3.52 -5.59 0.00
CA THR A 39 4.22 -6.85 -0.26
C THR A 39 5.37 -6.60 -1.23
N ASP A 40 6.44 -7.38 -1.11
CA ASP A 40 7.60 -7.24 -1.97
C ASP A 40 7.37 -7.97 -3.30
N ALA A 41 7.43 -7.25 -4.42
CA ALA A 41 7.55 -7.87 -5.73
C ALA A 41 9.00 -8.27 -6.00
N GLU A 42 9.19 -9.36 -6.76
CA GLU A 42 10.52 -9.80 -7.17
C GLU A 42 11.19 -8.76 -8.08
N ALA A 43 12.46 -8.49 -7.81
CA ALA A 43 13.29 -7.66 -8.67
C ALA A 43 14.16 -8.51 -9.61
N SER A 44 14.36 -8.02 -10.83
CA SER A 44 15.35 -8.56 -11.76
C SER A 44 16.79 -8.33 -11.29
N ALA A 45 17.74 -9.08 -11.84
CA ALA A 45 19.16 -8.94 -11.49
C ALA A 45 19.70 -7.55 -11.84
N GLU A 46 19.21 -6.96 -12.93
CA GLU A 46 19.55 -5.62 -13.39
C GLU A 46 19.05 -4.56 -12.40
N GLN A 47 17.80 -4.70 -11.93
CA GLN A 47 17.22 -3.79 -10.94
C GLN A 47 17.92 -3.86 -9.58
N LEU A 48 18.38 -5.04 -9.17
CA LEU A 48 19.21 -5.21 -7.98
C LEU A 48 20.54 -4.46 -8.11
N GLN A 49 21.21 -4.60 -9.26
CA GLN A 49 22.47 -3.90 -9.54
C GLN A 49 22.28 -2.38 -9.58
N GLU A 50 21.22 -1.89 -10.21
CA GLU A 50 20.85 -0.47 -10.21
C GLU A 50 20.61 0.07 -8.79
N ALA A 51 20.02 -0.74 -7.91
CA ALA A 51 19.82 -0.42 -6.49
C ALA A 51 21.09 -0.57 -5.63
N GLY A 52 22.22 -1.02 -6.21
CA GLY A 52 23.47 -1.26 -5.49
C GLY A 52 23.44 -2.49 -4.58
N LEU A 53 22.55 -3.45 -4.87
CA LEU A 53 22.41 -4.71 -4.16
C LEU A 53 23.14 -5.84 -4.89
N ASP A 54 23.45 -6.92 -4.18
CA ASP A 54 23.94 -8.15 -4.79
C ASP A 54 22.85 -8.76 -5.69
N ALA A 55 23.23 -9.18 -6.88
CA ALA A 55 22.30 -9.77 -7.86
C ALA A 55 21.99 -11.25 -7.56
N SER A 56 22.20 -11.70 -6.31
CA SER A 56 21.95 -13.08 -5.92
C SER A 56 20.45 -13.37 -5.84
N PRO A 57 20.03 -14.62 -6.11
CA PRO A 57 18.61 -14.99 -6.04
C PRO A 57 17.96 -14.74 -4.68
N ALA A 58 18.73 -14.77 -3.59
CA ALA A 58 18.25 -14.52 -2.23
C ALA A 58 17.79 -13.06 -2.02
N GLU A 59 18.40 -12.10 -2.73
CA GLU A 59 18.08 -10.67 -2.62
C GLU A 59 16.93 -10.23 -3.52
N ARG A 60 16.46 -11.10 -4.45
CA ARG A 60 15.36 -10.76 -5.37
C ARG A 60 14.02 -10.53 -4.68
N ARG A 61 13.85 -11.11 -3.48
CA ARG A 61 12.59 -11.12 -2.71
C ARG A 61 11.42 -11.64 -3.55
N GLY A 62 10.19 -11.29 -3.18
CA GLY A 62 8.98 -11.68 -3.90
C GLY A 62 7.84 -12.08 -2.96
N TRP A 63 6.64 -12.06 -3.51
CA TRP A 63 5.44 -12.51 -2.82
C TRP A 63 5.25 -14.00 -3.05
N TRP A 64 5.03 -14.75 -1.97
CA TRP A 64 4.87 -16.21 -2.04
C TRP A 64 3.65 -16.63 -2.89
N GLY A 65 2.63 -15.77 -3.01
CA GLY A 65 1.44 -16.02 -3.82
C GLY A 65 1.71 -16.10 -5.32
N ASP A 66 2.79 -15.48 -5.80
CA ASP A 66 3.20 -15.53 -7.22
C ASP A 66 3.55 -16.96 -7.66
N VAL A 67 3.96 -17.85 -6.73
CA VAL A 67 4.34 -19.24 -7.04
C VAL A 67 3.14 -20.04 -7.57
N ALA A 68 1.93 -19.69 -7.13
CA ALA A 68 0.70 -20.35 -7.53
C ALA A 68 -0.09 -19.56 -8.60
N ALA A 69 0.44 -18.44 -9.09
CA ALA A 69 -0.23 -17.60 -10.07
C ALA A 69 -0.45 -18.36 -11.39
N SER A 70 -1.70 -18.47 -11.80
CA SER A 70 -2.09 -19.20 -13.01
C SER A 70 -1.78 -18.47 -14.31
N ALA A 71 -1.63 -17.14 -14.26
CA ALA A 71 -1.29 -16.30 -15.40
C ALA A 71 0.15 -15.77 -15.27
N SER A 72 0.93 -15.85 -16.34
CA SER A 72 2.26 -15.24 -16.34
C SER A 72 2.10 -13.72 -16.32
N GLY A 73 2.46 -13.08 -15.20
CA GLY A 73 2.33 -11.64 -15.02
C GLY A 73 1.39 -11.21 -13.90
N ASP A 74 0.61 -12.13 -13.32
CA ASP A 74 -0.09 -11.90 -12.06
C ASP A 74 0.92 -11.91 -10.92
N ARG A 75 1.53 -10.74 -10.72
CA ARG A 75 2.53 -10.51 -9.68
C ARG A 75 2.01 -9.45 -8.75
N ILE A 76 1.85 -9.80 -7.48
CA ILE A 76 1.46 -8.84 -6.46
C ILE A 76 2.70 -8.38 -5.72
N GLY A 77 2.68 -7.10 -5.36
CA GLY A 77 3.74 -6.46 -4.60
C GLY A 77 4.40 -5.32 -5.35
N SER A 78 5.19 -4.55 -4.61
CA SER A 78 5.91 -3.41 -5.13
C SER A 78 7.41 -3.61 -5.02
N ARG A 79 8.14 -2.87 -5.86
CA ARG A 79 9.59 -2.76 -5.80
C ARG A 79 10.04 -1.53 -4.99
N LEU A 80 9.15 -0.94 -4.19
CA LEU A 80 9.47 0.23 -3.35
C LEU A 80 10.60 -0.08 -2.35
N TRP A 81 10.76 -1.35 -1.96
CA TRP A 81 11.85 -1.80 -1.11
C TRP A 81 13.25 -1.59 -1.71
N LEU A 82 13.39 -1.47 -3.04
CA LEU A 82 14.65 -1.09 -3.70
C LEU A 82 15.10 0.33 -3.30
N LEU A 83 14.14 1.17 -2.88
CA LEU A 83 14.39 2.56 -2.49
C LEU A 83 14.72 2.70 -1.00
N ALA A 84 14.53 1.65 -0.19
CA ALA A 84 14.65 1.72 1.27
C ALA A 84 16.03 2.17 1.77
N ARG A 85 17.09 1.99 0.97
CA ARG A 85 18.48 2.40 1.30
C ARG A 85 18.95 3.63 0.52
N ARG A 86 18.09 4.25 -0.29
CA ARG A 86 18.44 5.42 -1.10
C ARG A 86 18.36 6.69 -0.24
N LYS A 87 19.21 7.67 -0.55
CA LYS A 87 19.15 8.98 0.07
C LYS A 87 17.82 9.65 -0.24
N ARG A 88 17.27 10.36 0.75
CA ARG A 88 16.05 11.16 0.65
C ARG A 88 16.22 12.35 -0.29
N LEU A 89 15.98 12.13 -1.56
CA LEU A 89 16.16 13.13 -2.62
C LEU A 89 14.92 13.18 -3.49
N ALA A 90 14.60 14.37 -4.01
CA ALA A 90 13.52 14.55 -4.98
C ALA A 90 13.72 13.69 -6.26
N SER A 91 14.96 13.31 -6.56
CA SER A 91 15.28 12.39 -7.67
C SER A 91 14.75 10.97 -7.48
N VAL A 92 14.39 10.56 -6.26
CA VAL A 92 13.81 9.24 -5.96
C VAL A 92 12.31 9.19 -6.26
N LEU A 93 11.63 10.34 -6.26
CA LEU A 93 10.18 10.42 -6.45
C LEU A 93 9.70 9.81 -7.78
N PRO A 94 10.35 10.03 -8.94
CA PRO A 94 9.95 9.37 -10.19
C PRO A 94 10.09 7.84 -10.15
N GLU A 95 11.10 7.31 -9.45
CA GLU A 95 11.28 5.85 -9.27
C GLU A 95 10.18 5.29 -8.36
N ALA A 96 9.86 5.99 -7.26
CA ALA A 96 8.78 5.63 -6.36
C ALA A 96 7.41 5.59 -7.06
N LYS A 97 7.11 6.62 -7.87
CA LYS A 97 5.90 6.68 -8.70
C LYS A 97 5.78 5.44 -9.58
N ARG A 98 6.84 5.13 -10.34
CA ARG A 98 6.86 3.99 -11.26
C ARG A 98 6.66 2.67 -10.53
N HIS A 99 7.37 2.43 -9.43
CA HIS A 99 7.23 1.20 -8.66
C HIS A 99 5.83 1.02 -8.06
N ALA A 100 5.19 2.10 -7.61
CA ALA A 100 3.82 2.06 -7.10
C ALA A 100 2.77 1.87 -8.20
N GLU A 101 2.91 2.54 -9.34
CA GLU A 101 2.00 2.38 -10.49
C GLU A 101 2.12 0.98 -11.10
N ASP A 102 3.33 0.44 -11.24
CA ASP A 102 3.57 -0.94 -11.70
C ASP A 102 2.88 -1.96 -10.78
N ALA A 103 2.96 -1.76 -9.45
CA ALA A 103 2.36 -2.64 -8.45
C ALA A 103 0.81 -2.61 -8.47
N LEU A 104 0.21 -1.51 -8.92
CA LEU A 104 -1.24 -1.31 -8.97
C LEU A 104 -1.82 -1.52 -10.37
N ALA A 105 -0.98 -1.77 -11.38
CA ALA A 105 -1.41 -1.92 -12.77
C ALA A 105 -2.42 -3.06 -12.96
N TRP A 106 -2.34 -4.11 -12.14
CA TRP A 106 -3.26 -5.26 -12.22
C TRP A 106 -4.72 -4.86 -11.94
N LEU A 107 -4.97 -3.82 -11.12
CA LEU A 107 -6.33 -3.31 -10.88
C LEU A 107 -6.99 -2.83 -12.19
N VAL A 108 -6.18 -2.33 -13.13
CA VAL A 108 -6.67 -1.89 -14.43
C VAL A 108 -6.80 -3.08 -15.39
N SER A 109 -5.83 -4.00 -15.42
CA SER A 109 -5.91 -5.18 -16.29
C SER A 109 -7.14 -6.05 -15.99
N ASP A 110 -7.51 -6.14 -14.71
CA ASP A 110 -8.63 -6.95 -14.25
C ASP A 110 -9.98 -6.20 -14.31
N GLY A 111 -9.97 -4.95 -14.76
CA GLY A 111 -11.16 -4.12 -14.89
C GLY A 111 -11.76 -3.63 -13.57
N LEU A 112 -11.02 -3.73 -12.46
CA LEU A 112 -11.42 -3.19 -11.15
C LEU A 112 -11.30 -1.66 -11.09
N ALA A 113 -10.40 -1.09 -11.89
CA ALA A 113 -10.17 0.34 -12.05
C ALA A 113 -10.07 0.72 -13.54
N GLN A 114 -10.42 1.96 -13.88
CA GLN A 114 -10.17 2.54 -15.21
C GLN A 114 -8.75 3.08 -15.30
N THR A 115 -8.32 3.80 -14.25
CA THR A 115 -6.99 4.41 -14.19
C THR A 115 -6.50 4.41 -12.75
N VAL A 116 -5.19 4.27 -12.57
CA VAL A 116 -4.50 4.47 -11.29
C VAL A 116 -3.44 5.55 -11.51
N THR A 117 -3.41 6.54 -10.62
CA THR A 117 -2.38 7.59 -10.61
C THR A 117 -1.74 7.65 -9.24
N VAL A 118 -0.41 7.61 -9.19
CA VAL A 118 0.33 7.79 -7.93
C VAL A 118 1.12 9.10 -7.94
N THR A 119 0.96 9.89 -6.88
CA THR A 119 1.73 11.12 -6.66
C THR A 119 2.61 10.94 -5.42
N PRO A 120 3.92 10.67 -5.60
CA PRO A 120 4.82 10.53 -4.47
C PRO A 120 5.26 11.91 -3.96
N SER A 121 5.45 12.03 -2.64
CA SER A 121 6.03 13.22 -2.01
C SER A 121 6.93 12.83 -0.84
N LEU A 122 7.78 13.77 -0.43
CA LEU A 122 8.66 13.61 0.73
C LEU A 122 8.00 14.27 1.97
N GLY A 123 7.70 13.49 3.01
CA GLY A 123 7.07 13.97 4.26
C GLY A 123 8.08 14.33 5.35
N ASP A 124 7.74 15.21 6.30
CA ASP A 124 8.71 15.88 7.19
C ASP A 124 9.55 14.96 8.10
N ALA A 125 9.04 13.77 8.47
CA ALA A 125 9.72 12.79 9.32
C ALA A 125 10.50 11.74 8.50
N ASP A 126 11.19 12.21 7.46
CA ASP A 126 11.99 11.40 6.55
C ASP A 126 11.23 10.48 5.59
N GLU A 127 10.02 10.84 5.17
CA GLU A 127 9.06 9.88 4.60
C GLU A 127 8.83 9.90 3.13
N LEU A 128 8.58 8.72 2.55
CA LEU A 128 7.99 8.58 1.23
C LEU A 128 6.48 8.40 1.38
N LEU A 129 5.74 9.42 0.97
CA LEU A 129 4.28 9.45 0.95
C LEU A 129 3.80 9.10 -0.45
N LEU A 130 2.80 8.23 -0.58
CA LEU A 130 2.18 7.88 -1.86
C LEU A 130 0.70 8.25 -1.86
N ASP A 131 0.34 9.27 -2.64
CA ASP A 131 -1.05 9.60 -2.95
C ASP A 131 -1.53 8.77 -4.14
N VAL A 132 -2.43 7.82 -3.90
CA VAL A 132 -2.99 6.92 -4.91
C VAL A 132 -4.42 7.34 -5.24
N GLU A 133 -4.65 7.77 -6.47
CA GLU A 133 -5.99 8.03 -7.01
C GLU A 133 -6.39 6.89 -7.96
N ILE A 134 -7.56 6.30 -7.73
CA ILE A 134 -8.12 5.20 -8.51
C ILE A 134 -9.46 5.63 -9.09
N ALA A 135 -9.55 5.77 -10.40
CA ALA A 135 -10.81 6.08 -11.08
C ALA A 135 -11.59 4.79 -11.36
N ARG A 136 -12.87 4.73 -10.97
CA ARG A 136 -13.78 3.63 -11.28
C ARG A 136 -14.98 4.14 -12.09
N PRO A 137 -15.69 3.25 -12.82
CA PRO A 137 -16.92 3.62 -13.54
C PRO A 137 -18.02 4.21 -12.64
N ALA A 138 -18.00 3.90 -11.34
CA ALA A 138 -18.97 4.40 -10.36
C ALA A 138 -18.48 5.62 -9.54
N GLY A 139 -17.29 6.16 -9.82
CA GLY A 139 -16.68 7.28 -9.08
C GLY A 139 -15.17 7.11 -8.85
N ALA A 140 -14.50 8.13 -8.33
CA ALA A 140 -13.08 8.07 -7.98
C ALA A 140 -12.86 7.74 -6.50
N LEU A 141 -11.85 6.94 -6.20
CA LEU A 141 -11.36 6.64 -4.86
C LEU A 141 -9.97 7.27 -4.68
N ARG A 142 -9.68 7.78 -3.49
CA ARG A 142 -8.38 8.38 -3.15
C ARG A 142 -7.85 7.75 -1.87
N TYR A 143 -6.59 7.32 -1.91
CA TYR A 143 -5.86 6.76 -0.78
C TYR A 143 -4.56 7.53 -0.62
N ARG A 144 -4.15 7.82 0.61
CA ARG A 144 -2.76 8.20 0.94
C ARG A 144 -2.16 7.08 1.76
N VAL A 145 -0.99 6.60 1.37
CA VAL A 145 -0.39 5.39 1.94
C VAL A 145 1.08 5.60 2.28
N SER A 146 1.54 4.96 3.35
CA SER A 146 2.95 4.93 3.79
C SER A 146 3.32 3.59 4.45
N THR A 147 4.61 3.31 4.57
CA THR A 147 5.16 2.13 5.24
C THR A 147 4.84 2.08 6.73
N VAL A 148 4.50 0.90 7.22
CA VAL A 148 4.02 0.69 8.58
C VAL A 148 4.82 -0.41 9.27
N TRP A 149 5.74 -0.04 10.18
CA TRP A 149 6.44 -0.98 11.07
C TRP A 149 6.55 -0.40 12.48
N ALA A 150 5.43 -0.35 13.20
CA ALA A 150 5.43 -0.12 14.65
C ALA A 150 4.31 -0.94 15.31
N ALA A 151 4.66 -1.72 16.33
CA ALA A 151 3.71 -2.53 17.08
C ALA A 151 3.10 -1.70 18.23
N ASN A 152 1.88 -1.19 18.06
CA ASN A 152 1.10 -0.58 19.16
C ASN A 152 -0.39 -0.89 19.00
N PHE A 153 -0.97 -1.62 19.96
CA PHE A 153 -2.38 -2.02 19.97
C PHE A 153 -3.25 -1.00 20.71
N ALA A 154 -4.01 -0.15 20.00
CA ALA A 154 -5.11 0.61 20.59
C ALA A 154 -6.48 -0.03 20.40
N ALA A 155 -7.46 0.58 21.07
CA ALA A 155 -8.87 0.23 20.97
C ALA A 155 -9.45 0.59 19.59
N SER A 156 -10.29 -0.31 19.09
CA SER A 156 -11.00 -0.24 17.81
C SER A 156 -12.06 0.90 17.81
N PRO A 157 -11.97 1.93 16.93
CA PRO A 157 -12.89 3.07 16.88
C PRO A 157 -14.37 2.74 16.56
N ILE A 158 -14.67 1.51 16.14
CA ILE A 158 -15.98 1.05 15.68
C ILE A 158 -16.94 0.71 16.84
N ALA A 159 -16.49 0.77 18.09
CA ALA A 159 -17.27 0.35 19.27
C ALA A 159 -18.56 1.15 19.50
N ALA A 160 -18.69 2.34 18.88
CA ALA A 160 -19.84 3.23 19.02
C ALA A 160 -20.82 3.21 17.83
N ALA A 161 -20.59 2.39 16.79
CA ALA A 161 -21.43 2.37 15.59
C ALA A 161 -22.80 1.74 15.85
N GLU A 162 -23.88 2.50 15.60
CA GLU A 162 -25.27 2.09 15.82
C GLU A 162 -25.76 1.04 14.79
N ASP A 163 -25.26 1.12 13.56
CA ASP A 163 -25.54 0.21 12.45
C ASP A 163 -24.28 -0.14 11.63
N GLU A 164 -24.43 -1.10 10.71
CA GLU A 164 -23.33 -1.60 9.86
C GLU A 164 -22.79 -0.53 8.90
N ALA A 165 -23.66 0.33 8.35
CA ALA A 165 -23.25 1.40 7.45
C ALA A 165 -22.42 2.46 8.20
N ALA A 166 -22.78 2.78 9.43
CA ALA A 166 -22.02 3.65 10.33
C ALA A 166 -20.69 3.02 10.74
N ALA A 167 -20.62 1.70 10.90
CA ALA A 167 -19.38 0.98 11.18
C ALA A 167 -18.39 1.08 9.99
N VAL A 168 -18.87 0.88 8.76
CA VAL A 168 -18.07 1.07 7.53
C VAL A 168 -17.66 2.53 7.37
N ALA A 169 -18.59 3.46 7.57
CA ALA A 169 -18.30 4.90 7.46
C ALA A 169 -17.29 5.38 8.52
N ALA A 170 -17.36 4.88 9.76
CA ALA A 170 -16.38 5.20 10.81
C ALA A 170 -14.98 4.64 10.49
N ALA A 171 -14.91 3.44 9.90
CA ALA A 171 -13.65 2.89 9.40
C ALA A 171 -13.08 3.72 8.23
N ALA A 172 -13.95 4.32 7.40
CA ALA A 172 -13.58 5.15 6.26
C ALA A 172 -13.26 6.62 6.61
N ALA A 173 -13.90 7.21 7.63
CA ALA A 173 -13.78 8.62 8.01
C ALA A 173 -12.46 8.98 8.72
N VAL A 174 -11.67 7.98 9.14
CA VAL A 174 -10.32 8.16 9.69
C VAL A 174 -9.28 8.46 8.58
N ILE A 175 -9.71 8.54 7.31
CA ILE A 175 -8.83 8.42 6.13
C ILE A 175 -8.86 9.69 5.25
N GLU A 176 -8.70 10.89 5.83
CA GLU A 176 -8.36 12.07 5.01
C GLU A 176 -6.84 12.32 4.96
N HIS A 177 -6.08 12.00 6.00
CA HIS A 177 -4.65 12.32 6.02
C HIS A 177 -3.84 11.39 6.92
N VAL A 178 -2.53 11.42 6.64
CA VAL A 178 -1.42 10.86 7.42
C VAL A 178 -1.21 9.39 7.13
N TRP A 179 -0.01 9.01 6.71
CA TRP A 179 0.89 8.03 7.34
C TRP A 179 2.28 8.22 6.71
N PHE A 180 3.31 7.73 7.37
CA PHE A 180 4.65 8.27 7.45
C PHE A 180 5.72 7.11 7.31
N VAL A 181 7.03 7.33 7.00
CA VAL A 181 8.13 6.33 6.77
C VAL A 181 9.53 6.92 7.06
N GLU A 182 10.30 6.56 8.09
CA GLU A 182 11.67 7.12 8.22
C GLU A 182 12.66 6.65 7.12
N ILE A 183 13.15 7.56 6.27
CA ILE A 183 14.35 7.46 5.43
C ILE A 183 15.53 8.11 6.19
N PRO A 184 16.47 7.34 6.75
CA PRO A 184 17.49 7.89 7.63
C PRO A 184 18.31 9.03 6.99
N GLU A 185 18.40 10.17 7.68
CA GLU A 185 19.30 11.26 7.35
C GLU A 185 20.75 10.79 7.52
N ILE A 186 21.51 10.73 6.42
CA ILE A 186 22.95 10.46 6.49
C ILE A 186 23.66 11.81 6.48
N THR A 187 24.12 12.24 7.66
CA THR A 187 25.01 13.40 7.81
C THR A 187 26.35 13.10 7.12
N GLU A 188 26.88 14.07 6.35
CA GLU A 188 28.18 13.97 5.65
C GLU A 188 29.36 13.71 6.59
#